data_AF-X1K295-F1
#
_entry.id   AF-X1K295-F1
#
_cell.length_a   1.000
_cell.length_b   1.000
_cell.length_c   1.000
_cell.angle_alpha   90.00
_cell.angle_beta   90.00
_cell.angle_gamma   90.00
#
_symmetry.space_group_name_H-M   'P 1'
#
loop_
_entity.id
_entity.type
_entity.pdbx_description
1 polymer ?
#
loop_
_entity_poly.entity_id
_entity_poly.type
_entity_poly.pdbx_seq_one_letter_code
_entity_poly.pdbx_strand_id
1 'polypeptide(L)'
;MHRGKLIFITGGARSGKSSFAEKTANGFGRSVAYLATAQPLDEEMTFRIKKHREKRLNTWETYEEPIEVRELVSRLGLEKEVILIDCLTLLTSNLLLRKENKVEDSKWQEEILLEIKKLAEVSYKVPAQVIIVSNEVGMGLVPDNTLGRVYRDILGRA
;
A
#
# COMPACT_ATOMS: atom_id res chain seq x y z
N MET A 1 23.26 0.97 -14.55
CA MET A 1 21.79 1.06 -14.54
C MET A 1 21.39 2.02 -13.43
N HIS A 2 20.72 3.13 -13.75
CA HIS A 2 20.17 4.03 -12.73
C HIS A 2 18.91 3.39 -12.16
N ARG A 3 18.76 3.42 -10.84
CA ARG A 3 17.70 2.72 -10.13
C ARG A 3 16.78 3.73 -9.45
N GLY A 4 15.50 3.40 -9.36
CA GLY A 4 14.53 4.22 -8.66
C GLY A 4 14.76 4.22 -7.15
N LYS A 5 14.27 5.28 -6.48
CA LYS A 5 14.20 5.34 -5.02
C LYS A 5 12.97 4.59 -4.55
N LEU A 6 13.12 3.92 -3.41
CA LEU A 6 12.00 3.42 -2.60
C LEU A 6 11.77 4.42 -1.47
N ILE A 7 10.56 4.98 -1.42
CA ILE A 7 10.16 6.02 -0.46
C ILE A 7 8.99 5.49 0.35
N PHE A 8 9.13 5.49 1.67
CA PHE A 8 8.07 5.09 2.59
C PHE A 8 7.50 6.32 3.30
N ILE A 9 6.18 6.48 3.26
CA ILE A 9 5.46 7.60 3.87
C ILE A 9 4.45 7.03 4.85
N THR A 10 4.61 7.36 6.13
CA THR A 10 3.70 6.92 7.20
C THR A 10 3.12 8.10 7.98
N GLY A 11 2.09 7.82 8.79
CA GLY A 11 1.49 8.77 9.72
C GLY A 11 0.07 8.40 10.10
N GLY A 12 -0.50 9.10 11.08
CA GLY A 12 -1.86 8.86 11.57
C GLY A 12 -2.96 9.05 10.51
N ALA A 13 -4.18 8.64 10.84
CA ALA A 13 -5.34 8.89 9.99
C ALA A 13 -5.54 10.41 9.79
N ARG A 14 -5.91 10.81 8.56
CA ARG A 14 -6.15 12.23 8.19
C ARG A 14 -4.97 13.19 8.41
N SER A 15 -3.73 12.68 8.49
CA SER A 15 -2.52 13.50 8.65
C SER A 15 -2.04 14.24 7.39
N GLY A 16 -2.72 14.06 6.25
CA GLY A 16 -2.30 14.62 4.96
C GLY A 16 -1.28 13.79 4.18
N LYS A 17 -0.93 12.58 4.65
CA LYS A 17 0.08 11.71 4.00
C LYS A 17 -0.23 11.35 2.55
N SER A 18 -1.49 11.07 2.17
CA SER A 18 -1.84 10.79 0.77
C SER A 18 -1.59 12.02 -0.12
N SER A 19 -1.95 13.22 0.34
CA SER A 19 -1.66 14.46 -0.41
C SER A 19 -0.16 14.74 -0.53
N PHE A 20 0.61 14.47 0.52
CA PHE A 20 2.07 14.56 0.47
C PHE A 20 2.67 13.54 -0.51
N ALA A 21 2.17 12.30 -0.51
CA ALA A 21 2.60 11.25 -1.43
C ALA A 21 2.26 11.60 -2.89
N GLU A 22 1.06 12.12 -3.14
CA GLU A 22 0.64 12.57 -4.48
C GLU A 22 1.52 13.73 -5.00
N LYS A 23 1.79 14.73 -4.15
CA LYS A 23 2.72 15.83 -4.49
C LYS A 23 4.13 15.31 -4.79
N THR A 24 4.59 14.33 -4.01
CA THR A 24 5.89 13.70 -4.20
C THR A 24 5.96 12.95 -5.53
N ALA A 25 4.93 12.17 -5.86
CA ALA A 25 4.84 11.44 -7.12
C ALA A 25 4.88 12.38 -8.34
N ASN A 26 4.12 13.48 -8.30
CA ASN A 26 4.11 14.50 -9.35
C ASN A 26 5.47 15.20 -9.52
N GLY A 27 6.30 15.25 -8.48
CA GLY A 27 7.64 15.80 -8.55
C GLY A 27 8.67 14.90 -9.26
N PHE A 28 8.37 13.60 -9.40
CA PHE A 28 9.30 12.63 -9.99
C PHE A 28 9.08 12.38 -11.48
N GLY A 29 7.85 12.48 -11.98
CA GLY A 29 7.54 12.13 -13.36
C GLY A 29 6.10 12.41 -13.75
N ARG A 30 5.81 12.24 -15.04
CA ARG A 30 4.47 12.39 -15.60
C ARG A 30 3.78 11.03 -15.80
N SER A 31 4.55 9.97 -15.99
CA SER A 31 4.03 8.60 -16.12
C SER A 31 3.92 7.94 -14.74
N VAL A 32 2.75 8.10 -14.11
CA VAL A 32 2.48 7.64 -12.74
C VAL A 32 1.45 6.50 -12.76
N ALA A 33 1.80 5.38 -12.12
CA ALA A 33 0.86 4.32 -11.76
C ALA A 33 0.44 4.46 -10.29
N TYR A 34 -0.86 4.62 -10.06
CA TYR A 34 -1.47 4.59 -8.74
C TYR A 34 -2.02 3.20 -8.46
N LEU A 35 -1.51 2.53 -7.44
CA LEU A 35 -1.92 1.20 -7.01
C LEU A 35 -2.82 1.34 -5.79
N ALA A 36 -4.12 1.21 -6.01
CA ALA A 36 -5.13 1.21 -4.96
C ALA A 36 -5.25 -0.19 -4.38
N THR A 37 -4.89 -0.36 -3.11
CA THR A 37 -5.06 -1.64 -2.40
C THR A 37 -6.39 -1.72 -1.67
N ALA A 38 -7.15 -0.63 -1.66
CA ALA A 38 -8.50 -0.57 -1.11
C ALA A 38 -9.47 -1.44 -1.92
N GLN A 39 -10.30 -2.21 -1.23
CA GLN A 39 -11.46 -2.89 -1.82
C GLN A 39 -12.72 -2.08 -1.52
N PRO A 40 -13.61 -1.80 -2.49
CA PRO A 40 -14.86 -1.08 -2.24
C PRO A 40 -15.87 -1.98 -1.50
N LEU A 41 -15.56 -2.35 -0.25
CA LEU A 41 -16.36 -3.25 0.58
C LEU A 41 -17.53 -2.51 1.26
N ASP A 42 -17.51 -1.18 1.25
CA ASP A 42 -18.59 -0.33 1.76
C ASP A 42 -18.82 0.91 0.86
N GLU A 43 -20.01 1.51 0.99
CA GLU A 43 -20.43 2.68 0.19
C GLU A 43 -19.59 3.93 0.49
N GLU A 44 -19.06 4.06 1.72
CA GLU A 44 -18.19 5.17 2.12
C GLU A 44 -16.85 5.11 1.37
N MET A 45 -16.26 3.92 1.29
CA MET A 45 -15.01 3.65 0.58
C MET A 45 -15.22 3.80 -0.92
N THR A 46 -16.37 3.37 -1.44
CA THR A 46 -16.76 3.59 -2.85
C THR A 46 -16.84 5.08 -3.18
N PHE A 47 -17.51 5.88 -2.34
CA PHE A 47 -17.60 7.33 -2.51
C PHE A 47 -16.23 8.01 -2.41
N ARG A 48 -15.37 7.56 -1.48
CA ARG A 48 -14.00 8.08 -1.34
C ARG A 48 -13.13 7.74 -2.54
N ILE A 49 -13.20 6.52 -3.07
CA ILE A 49 -12.48 6.11 -4.30
C ILE A 49 -12.90 7.02 -5.46
N LYS A 50 -14.21 7.27 -5.62
CA LYS A 50 -14.73 8.14 -6.68
C LYS A 50 -14.19 9.58 -6.57
N LYS A 51 -14.26 10.18 -5.38
CA LYS A 51 -13.74 11.53 -5.13
C LYS A 51 -12.23 11.64 -5.34
N HIS A 52 -11.48 10.60 -5.01
CA HIS A 52 -10.04 10.56 -5.26
C HIS A 52 -9.71 10.40 -6.74
N ARG A 53 -10.46 9.58 -7.50
CA ARG A 53 -10.30 9.47 -8.96
C ARG A 53 -10.53 10.82 -9.65
N GLU A 54 -11.57 11.56 -9.26
CA GLU A 54 -11.90 12.88 -9.83
C GLU A 54 -10.85 13.96 -9.54
N LYS A 55 -10.06 13.82 -8.47
CA LYS A 55 -8.97 14.75 -8.13
C LYS A 55 -7.63 14.44 -8.78
N ARG A 56 -7.46 13.24 -9.34
CA ARG A 56 -6.20 12.86 -9.98
C ARG A 56 -6.06 13.57 -11.32
N LEU A 57 -4.84 14.00 -11.62
CA LEU A 57 -4.52 14.54 -12.94
C LEU A 57 -4.86 13.48 -13.99
N ASN A 58 -5.45 13.89 -15.12
CA ASN A 58 -5.87 13.01 -16.22
C ASN A 58 -4.73 12.14 -16.82
N THR A 59 -3.49 12.32 -16.39
CA THR A 59 -2.32 11.57 -16.85
C THR A 59 -1.97 10.36 -15.98
N TRP A 60 -2.60 10.17 -14.83
CA TRP A 60 -2.32 9.05 -13.94
C TRP A 60 -3.14 7.82 -14.31
N GLU A 61 -2.50 6.66 -14.33
CA GLU A 61 -3.17 5.37 -14.49
C GLU A 61 -3.44 4.75 -13.12
N THR A 62 -4.70 4.43 -12.84
CA THR A 62 -5.09 3.77 -11.58
C THR A 62 -5.27 2.29 -11.80
N TYR A 63 -4.65 1.48 -10.95
CA TYR A 63 -4.79 0.03 -10.89
C TYR A 63 -5.37 -0.35 -9.52
N GLU A 64 -6.49 -1.07 -9.52
CA GLU A 64 -7.07 -1.62 -8.30
C GLU A 64 -6.54 -3.02 -8.12
N GLU A 65 -5.61 -3.18 -7.18
CA GLU A 65 -4.96 -4.44 -6.89
C GLU A 65 -4.83 -4.62 -5.37
N PRO A 66 -5.77 -5.35 -4.75
CA PRO A 66 -5.80 -5.49 -3.29
C PRO A 66 -4.80 -6.51 -2.74
N ILE A 67 -4.24 -7.42 -3.56
CA ILE A 67 -3.46 -8.58 -3.09
C ILE A 67 -2.13 -8.72 -3.85
N GLU A 68 -2.14 -8.82 -5.19
CA GLU A 68 -0.98 -9.13 -6.04
C GLU A 68 -0.18 -7.88 -6.41
N VAL A 69 0.05 -7.02 -5.40
CA VAL A 69 0.72 -5.71 -5.56
C VAL A 69 2.17 -5.89 -6.02
N ARG A 70 2.87 -6.92 -5.54
CA ARG A 70 4.27 -7.19 -5.88
C ARG A 70 4.44 -7.48 -7.38
N GLU A 71 3.60 -8.33 -7.92
CA GLU A 71 3.58 -8.71 -9.34
C GLU A 71 3.36 -7.47 -10.21
N LEU A 72 2.41 -6.63 -9.79
CA LEU A 72 2.09 -5.40 -10.48
C LEU A 72 3.26 -4.39 -10.45
N VAL A 73 3.94 -4.23 -9.30
CA VAL A 73 5.16 -3.40 -9.20
C VAL A 73 6.28 -3.94 -10.08
N SER A 74 6.46 -5.26 -10.14
CA SER A 74 7.50 -5.86 -10.99
C SER A 74 7.30 -5.56 -12.47
N ARG A 75 6.04 -5.52 -12.93
CA ARG A 75 5.69 -5.22 -14.32
C ARG A 75 5.75 -3.71 -14.60
N LEU A 76 4.99 -2.93 -13.85
CA LEU A 76 4.87 -1.48 -14.06
C LEU A 76 6.17 -0.75 -13.74
N GLY A 77 7.02 -1.31 -12.89
CA GLY A 77 8.31 -0.72 -12.53
C GLY A 77 9.27 -0.59 -13.69
N LEU A 78 9.03 -1.30 -14.81
CA LEU A 78 9.77 -1.19 -16.06
C LEU A 78 9.11 -0.22 -17.07
N GLU A 79 7.83 0.08 -16.90
CA GLU A 79 7.00 0.83 -17.86
C GLU A 79 6.72 2.28 -17.42
N LYS A 80 6.73 2.52 -16.10
CA LYS A 80 6.34 3.79 -15.49
C LYS A 80 7.53 4.49 -14.86
N GLU A 81 7.45 5.81 -14.76
CA GLU A 81 8.46 6.61 -14.05
C GLU A 81 8.25 6.54 -12.54
N VAL A 82 6.98 6.48 -12.11
CA VAL A 82 6.58 6.52 -10.70
C VAL A 82 5.48 5.50 -10.43
N ILE A 83 5.58 4.83 -9.29
CA ILE A 83 4.55 3.97 -8.72
C ILE A 83 4.19 4.52 -7.33
N LEU A 84 2.91 4.76 -7.08
CA LEU A 84 2.38 5.15 -5.78
C LEU A 84 1.42 4.08 -5.27
N ILE A 85 1.76 3.42 -4.16
CA ILE A 85 0.96 2.39 -3.51
C ILE A 85 0.22 3.03 -2.32
N ASP A 86 -1.10 3.06 -2.38
CA ASP A 86 -1.98 3.54 -1.31
C ASP A 86 -3.03 2.45 -0.99
N CYS A 87 -2.85 1.67 0.08
CA CYS A 87 -1.75 1.69 1.05
C CYS A 87 -1.35 0.30 1.57
N LEU A 88 -0.16 0.24 2.19
CA LEU A 88 0.36 -0.96 2.85
C LEU A 88 -0.60 -1.46 3.96
N THR A 89 -1.21 -0.54 4.69
CA THR A 89 -2.22 -0.81 5.72
C THR A 89 -3.37 -1.69 5.21
N LEU A 90 -3.96 -1.33 4.06
CA LEU A 90 -5.05 -2.11 3.48
C LEU A 90 -4.53 -3.41 2.84
N LEU A 91 -3.34 -3.39 2.23
CA LEU A 91 -2.71 -4.62 1.72
C LEU A 91 -2.51 -5.64 2.85
N THR A 92 -1.96 -5.23 4.00
CA THR A 92 -1.78 -6.10 5.16
C THR A 92 -3.11 -6.65 5.66
N SER A 93 -4.16 -5.82 5.71
CA SER A 93 -5.51 -6.26 6.08
C SER A 93 -6.06 -7.30 5.09
N ASN A 94 -5.98 -7.02 3.79
CA ASN A 94 -6.49 -7.91 2.74
C ASN A 94 -5.75 -9.26 2.76
N LEU A 95 -4.42 -9.24 2.92
CA LEU A 95 -3.61 -10.44 3.07
C LEU A 95 -4.03 -11.22 4.30
N LEU A 96 -4.15 -10.59 5.47
CA LEU A 96 -4.54 -11.26 6.71
C LEU A 96 -5.91 -11.96 6.59
N LEU A 97 -6.90 -11.26 6.02
CA LEU A 97 -8.28 -11.75 5.87
C LEU A 97 -8.44 -12.83 4.80
N ARG A 98 -7.46 -13.03 3.91
CA ARG A 98 -7.49 -14.13 2.91
C ARG A 98 -7.58 -15.52 3.54
N LYS A 99 -7.09 -15.68 4.77
CA LYS A 99 -7.23 -16.89 5.58
C LYS A 99 -7.74 -16.51 6.98
N GLU A 100 -8.97 -16.03 7.06
CA GLU A 100 -9.59 -15.53 8.31
C GLU A 100 -9.54 -16.55 9.46
N ASN A 101 -9.67 -17.84 9.17
CA ASN A 101 -9.54 -18.92 10.15
C ASN A 101 -8.10 -19.18 10.65
N LYS A 102 -7.11 -18.45 10.13
CA LYS A 102 -5.68 -18.60 10.44
C LYS A 102 -5.04 -17.32 10.95
N VAL A 103 -5.82 -16.32 11.38
CA VAL A 103 -5.31 -15.03 11.88
C VAL A 103 -4.25 -15.23 12.98
N GLU A 104 -4.44 -16.19 13.88
CA GLU A 104 -3.50 -16.48 14.97
C GLU A 104 -2.37 -17.46 14.58
N ASP A 105 -2.39 -18.03 13.37
CA ASP A 105 -1.36 -18.97 12.91
C ASP A 105 -0.06 -18.21 12.60
N SER A 106 0.96 -18.38 13.44
CA SER A 106 2.27 -17.73 13.27
C SER A 106 2.88 -17.98 11.89
N LYS A 107 2.69 -19.17 11.29
CA LYS A 107 3.20 -19.46 9.94
C LYS A 107 2.50 -18.59 8.90
N TRP A 108 1.20 -18.36 9.07
CA TRP A 108 0.47 -17.48 8.19
C TRP A 108 0.93 -16.02 8.31
N GLN A 109 1.14 -15.54 9.53
CA GLN A 109 1.67 -14.19 9.76
C GLN A 109 3.06 -14.02 9.14
N GLU A 110 3.93 -15.05 9.22
CA GLU A 110 5.24 -15.06 8.56
C GLU A 110 5.15 -15.06 7.03
N GLU A 111 4.20 -15.78 6.43
CA GLU A 111 3.93 -15.74 4.98
C GLU A 111 3.56 -14.31 4.53
N ILE A 112 2.74 -13.60 5.31
CA ILE A 112 2.36 -12.20 5.02
C ILE A 112 3.58 -11.28 5.06
N LEU A 113 4.41 -11.38 6.10
CA LEU A 113 5.63 -10.58 6.24
C LEU A 113 6.64 -10.89 5.12
N LEU A 114 6.74 -12.15 4.72
CA LEU A 114 7.58 -12.54 3.59
C LEU A 114 7.08 -11.91 2.28
N GLU A 115 5.78 -11.84 2.06
CA GLU A 115 5.21 -11.19 0.88
C GLU A 115 5.49 -9.67 0.87
N ILE A 116 5.31 -8.99 2.00
CA ILE A 116 5.63 -7.56 2.14
C ILE A 116 7.14 -7.31 1.94
N LYS A 117 8.00 -8.18 2.49
CA LYS A 117 9.44 -8.10 2.27
C LYS A 117 9.78 -8.23 0.79
N LYS A 118 9.18 -9.19 0.07
CA LYS A 118 9.39 -9.36 -1.37
C LYS A 118 8.88 -8.15 -2.16
N LEU A 119 7.76 -7.56 -1.77
CA LEU A 119 7.26 -6.31 -2.35
C LEU A 119 8.30 -5.18 -2.19
N ALA A 120 8.88 -5.02 -0.99
CA ALA A 120 9.93 -4.03 -0.74
C ALA A 120 11.18 -4.31 -1.59
N GLU A 121 11.61 -5.57 -1.71
CA GLU A 121 12.75 -5.97 -2.54
C GLU A 121 12.54 -5.67 -4.03
N VAL A 122 11.35 -5.95 -4.58
CA VAL A 122 11.02 -5.64 -5.98
C VAL A 122 10.95 -4.13 -6.17
N SER A 123 10.28 -3.41 -5.25
CA SER A 123 10.19 -1.95 -5.26
C SER A 123 11.57 -1.28 -5.18
N TYR A 124 12.51 -1.91 -4.49
CA TYR A 124 13.90 -1.50 -4.47
C TYR A 124 14.54 -1.77 -5.84
N LYS A 125 14.33 -2.90 -6.49
CA LYS A 125 15.06 -3.28 -7.72
C LYS A 125 14.63 -2.57 -9.01
N VAL A 126 13.40 -2.09 -9.11
CA VAL A 126 12.86 -1.48 -10.34
C VAL A 126 13.45 -0.09 -10.64
N PRO A 127 13.49 0.34 -11.92
CA PRO A 127 13.94 1.69 -12.29
C PRO A 127 12.93 2.79 -11.91
N ALA A 128 11.63 2.48 -11.81
CA ALA A 128 10.62 3.43 -11.35
C ALA A 128 10.86 3.92 -9.91
N GLN A 129 10.49 5.17 -9.62
CA GLN A 129 10.40 5.66 -8.24
C GLN A 129 9.18 5.02 -7.56
N VAL A 130 9.36 4.29 -6.46
CA VAL A 130 8.27 3.63 -5.76
C VAL A 130 8.00 4.33 -4.44
N ILE A 131 6.75 4.76 -4.25
CA ILE A 131 6.26 5.41 -3.04
C ILE A 131 5.23 4.47 -2.39
N ILE A 132 5.46 4.07 -1.15
CA ILE A 132 4.53 3.27 -0.35
C ILE A 132 3.97 4.13 0.78
N VAL A 133 2.64 4.21 0.86
CA VAL A 133 1.92 4.88 1.93
C VAL A 133 1.46 3.86 2.97
N SER A 134 1.58 4.18 4.26
CA SER A 134 1.01 3.40 5.36
C SER A 134 0.42 4.29 6.45
N ASN A 135 -0.50 3.75 7.23
CA ASN A 135 -0.97 4.33 8.49
C ASN A 135 -0.08 3.86 9.63
N GLU A 136 0.25 4.78 10.54
CA GLU A 136 0.75 4.43 11.87
C GLU A 136 -0.44 4.06 12.76
N VAL A 137 -0.41 2.86 13.35
CA VAL A 137 -1.50 2.29 14.17
C VAL A 137 -1.02 1.78 15.53
N GLY A 138 0.29 1.81 15.79
CA GLY A 138 0.92 1.29 17.01
C GLY A 138 0.95 2.26 18.19
N MET A 139 0.62 3.53 17.98
CA MET A 139 0.67 4.58 19.02
C MET A 139 -0.63 4.74 19.83
N GLY A 140 -1.61 3.85 19.64
CA GLY A 140 -2.90 3.84 20.33
C GLY A 140 -3.00 2.79 21.44
N LEU A 141 -4.22 2.55 21.91
CA LEU A 141 -4.52 1.46 22.84
C LEU A 141 -4.33 0.08 22.18
N VAL A 142 -4.10 -0.94 22.99
CA VAL A 142 -4.13 -2.33 22.54
C VAL A 142 -5.57 -2.70 22.18
N PRO A 143 -5.85 -3.21 20.96
CA PRO A 143 -7.18 -3.67 20.61
C PRO A 143 -7.67 -4.79 21.54
N ASP A 144 -8.96 -4.76 21.86
CA ASP A 144 -9.64 -5.74 22.71
C ASP A 144 -9.84 -7.10 22.01
N ASN A 145 -9.96 -7.09 20.68
CA ASN A 145 -10.13 -8.26 19.84
C ASN A 145 -8.80 -8.77 19.27
N THR A 146 -8.71 -10.09 19.07
CA THR A 146 -7.48 -10.76 18.61
C THR A 146 -7.08 -10.32 17.21
N LEU A 147 -8.05 -10.18 16.30
CA LEU A 147 -7.80 -9.74 14.93
C LEU A 147 -7.07 -8.39 14.88
N GLY A 148 -7.56 -7.41 15.66
CA GLY A 148 -6.96 -6.08 15.75
C GLY A 148 -5.54 -6.11 16.32
N ARG A 149 -5.27 -6.93 17.35
CA ARG A 149 -3.91 -7.08 17.91
C ARG A 149 -2.95 -7.66 16.88
N VAL A 150 -3.33 -8.78 16.25
CA VAL A 150 -2.51 -9.43 15.21
C VAL A 150 -2.26 -8.48 14.05
N TYR A 151 -3.30 -7.82 13.54
CA TYR A 151 -3.18 -6.86 12.46
C TYR A 151 -2.21 -5.72 12.79
N ARG A 152 -2.36 -5.11 13.98
CA ARG A 152 -1.46 -4.04 14.46
C ARG A 152 -0.02 -4.52 14.51
N ASP A 153 0.21 -5.72 15.05
CA ASP A 153 1.55 -6.26 15.26
C ASP A 153 2.21 -6.68 13.94
N ILE A 154 1.46 -7.21 12.97
CA ILE A 154 1.96 -7.47 11.61
C ILE A 154 2.31 -6.16 10.91
N LEU A 155 1.43 -5.16 10.94
CA LEU A 155 1.68 -3.87 10.29
C LEU A 155 2.88 -3.14 10.90
N GLY A 156 3.14 -3.29 12.20
CA GLY A 156 4.33 -2.75 12.85
C GLY A 156 5.64 -3.46 12.49
N ARG A 157 5.58 -4.73 12.04
CA ARG A 157 6.74 -5.52 11.60
C ARG A 157 7.01 -5.42 10.09
N ALA A 158 5.99 -5.06 9.32
CA ALA A 158 5.97 -4.90 7.87
C ALA A 158 6.83 -3.71 7.41
#